data_AF-A0A1F3XW54-F1
#
_entry.id   AF-A0A1F3XW54-F1
#
_cell.length_a   1.000
_cell.length_b   1.000
_cell.length_c   1.000
_cell.angle_alpha   90.00
_cell.angle_beta   90.00
_cell.angle_gamma   90.00
#
_symmetry.space_group_name_H-M   'P 1'
#
loop_
_entity.id
_entity.type
_entity.pdbx_description
1 polymer ?
#
loop_
_entity_poly.entity_id
_entity_poly.type
_entity_poly.pdbx_seq_one_letter_code
_entity_poly.pdbx_strand_id
1 'polypeptide(L)'
;MTKYDVFVDAMMFEKFPQEELEILVGIAEDRQCAAGSVLFREGDNATAMYIIQDGVVEVSKGKRDDVQFVVTELKKGAVFGEMPFVDASPRAATITAKSKVRLLEISYTDLEKNIGKNPNLGVTVYRAIARTLCTRIRQTTSELSSFVIP
;
A
#
# COMPACT_ATOMS: atom_id res chain seq x y z
N MET A 1 -10.97 2.75 -17.41
CA MET A 1 -10.18 1.88 -16.51
C MET A 1 -11.10 1.46 -15.39
N THR A 2 -11.41 0.17 -15.31
CA THR A 2 -12.25 -0.43 -14.27
C THR A 2 -11.43 -0.64 -12.99
N LYS A 3 -12.08 -0.99 -11.87
CA LYS A 3 -11.37 -1.42 -10.65
C LYS A 3 -10.51 -2.65 -10.93
N TYR A 4 -11.02 -3.59 -11.72
CA TYR A 4 -10.31 -4.82 -12.08
C TYR A 4 -8.97 -4.53 -12.79
N ASP A 5 -8.98 -3.61 -13.76
CA ASP A 5 -7.76 -3.21 -14.48
C ASP A 5 -6.67 -2.70 -13.54
N VAL A 6 -7.04 -1.99 -12.47
CA VAL A 6 -6.10 -1.44 -11.48
C VAL A 6 -5.44 -2.55 -10.67
N PHE A 7 -6.19 -3.59 -10.31
CA PHE A 7 -5.62 -4.75 -9.62
C PHE A 7 -4.64 -5.51 -10.52
N VAL A 8 -5.01 -5.73 -11.79
CA VAL A 8 -4.16 -6.42 -12.77
C VAL A 8 -2.86 -5.64 -13.03
N ASP A 9 -2.93 -4.31 -13.11
CA ASP A 9 -1.78 -3.44 -13.32
C ASP A 9 -0.84 -3.36 -12.09
N ALA A 10 -1.32 -3.70 -10.90
CA ALA A 10 -0.56 -3.57 -9.67
C ALA A 10 0.32 -4.81 -9.43
N MET A 11 1.64 -4.62 -9.39
CA MET A 11 2.65 -5.69 -9.25
C MET A 11 2.37 -6.68 -8.11
N MET A 12 1.73 -6.22 -7.03
CA MET A 12 1.36 -7.06 -5.90
C MET A 12 0.41 -8.19 -6.29
N PHE A 13 -0.48 -7.98 -7.26
CA PHE A 13 -1.55 -8.91 -7.60
C PHE A 13 -1.31 -9.73 -8.88
N GLU A 14 -0.15 -9.61 -9.54
CA GLU A 14 0.19 -10.32 -10.79
C GLU A 14 -0.01 -11.84 -10.75
N LYS A 15 0.07 -12.45 -9.56
CA LYS A 15 0.01 -13.90 -9.35
C LYS A 15 -1.30 -14.39 -8.72
N PHE A 16 -2.33 -13.54 -8.69
CA PHE A 16 -3.64 -13.93 -8.16
C PHE A 16 -4.46 -14.68 -9.22
N PRO A 17 -5.12 -15.79 -8.85
CA PRO A 17 -6.21 -16.35 -9.64
C PRO A 17 -7.32 -15.31 -9.87
N GLN A 18 -7.99 -15.40 -11.03
CA GLN A 18 -9.08 -14.48 -11.38
C GLN A 18 -10.18 -14.42 -10.32
N GLU A 19 -10.62 -15.56 -9.80
CA GLU A 19 -11.67 -15.66 -8.77
C GLU A 19 -11.28 -14.91 -7.48
N GLU A 20 -10.00 -14.97 -7.09
CA GLU A 20 -9.48 -14.25 -5.93
C GLU A 20 -9.40 -12.75 -6.18
N LEU A 21 -9.02 -12.33 -7.39
CA LEU A 21 -9.05 -10.93 -7.80
C LEU A 21 -10.47 -10.35 -7.77
N GLU A 22 -11.44 -11.09 -8.27
CA GLU A 22 -12.85 -10.66 -8.29
C GLU A 22 -13.39 -10.40 -6.88
N ILE A 23 -13.00 -11.23 -5.90
CA ILE A 23 -13.33 -11.01 -4.48
C ILE A 23 -12.74 -9.68 -3.99
N LEU A 24 -11.44 -9.44 -4.25
CA LEU A 24 -10.77 -8.21 -3.82
C LEU A 24 -11.33 -6.96 -4.49
N VAL A 25 -11.64 -7.05 -5.78
CA VAL A 25 -12.29 -5.99 -6.55
C VAL A 25 -13.66 -5.66 -5.97
N GLY A 26 -14.42 -6.67 -5.53
CA GLY A 26 -15.74 -6.52 -4.94
C GLY A 26 -15.77 -5.82 -3.58
N ILE A 27 -14.65 -5.81 -2.84
CA ILE A 27 -14.53 -5.13 -1.54
C ILE A 27 -13.70 -3.84 -1.59
N ALA A 28 -13.18 -3.48 -2.75
CA ALA A 28 -12.38 -2.28 -2.92
C ALA A 28 -13.28 -1.06 -3.19
N GLU A 29 -13.09 0.01 -2.42
CA GLU A 29 -13.85 1.25 -2.55
C GLU A 29 -13.02 2.36 -3.20
N ASP A 30 -13.65 3.21 -4.01
CA ASP A 30 -12.95 4.34 -4.63
C ASP A 30 -12.73 5.46 -3.61
N ARG A 31 -11.51 5.97 -3.56
CA ARG A 31 -11.14 7.13 -2.73
C ARG A 31 -10.36 8.15 -3.53
N GLN A 32 -10.62 9.43 -3.27
CA GLN A 32 -9.93 10.53 -3.91
C GLN A 32 -9.32 11.47 -2.88
N CYS A 33 -8.12 11.97 -3.17
CA CYS A 33 -7.42 12.94 -2.34
C CYS A 33 -6.93 14.10 -3.20
N ALA A 34 -7.08 15.33 -2.70
CA ALA A 34 -6.51 16.51 -3.35
C ALA A 34 -5.00 16.57 -3.13
N ALA A 35 -4.28 17.27 -4.00
CA ALA A 35 -2.86 17.56 -3.79
C ALA A 35 -2.65 18.26 -2.44
N GLY A 36 -1.60 17.88 -1.72
CA GLY A 36 -1.29 18.35 -0.37
C GLY A 36 -2.05 17.63 0.76
N SER A 37 -3.00 16.76 0.46
CA SER A 37 -3.75 16.02 1.49
C SER A 37 -2.87 14.97 2.16
N VAL A 38 -2.83 14.96 3.49
CA VAL A 38 -2.22 13.88 4.27
C VAL A 38 -3.24 12.76 4.42
N LEU A 39 -2.95 11.57 3.87
CA LEU A 39 -3.84 10.41 3.95
C LEU A 39 -3.84 9.81 5.36
N PHE A 40 -2.65 9.69 5.94
CA PHE A 40 -2.41 9.30 7.33
C PHE A 40 -0.97 9.68 7.72
N ARG A 41 -0.71 9.75 9.02
CA ARG A 41 0.61 10.04 9.59
C ARG A 41 1.25 8.79 10.16
N GLU A 42 2.59 8.83 10.23
CA GLU A 42 3.36 7.86 11.01
C GLU A 42 2.81 7.79 12.45
N GLY A 43 2.63 6.56 12.96
CA GLY A 43 2.10 6.32 14.29
C GLY A 43 0.57 6.33 14.41
N ASP A 44 -0.17 6.75 13.38
CA ASP A 44 -1.63 6.63 13.39
C ASP A 44 -2.05 5.15 13.40
N ASN A 45 -3.22 4.87 13.98
CA ASN A 45 -3.85 3.55 13.82
C ASN A 45 -4.26 3.32 12.37
N ALA A 46 -4.23 2.07 11.94
CA ALA A 46 -4.50 1.68 10.57
C ALA A 46 -5.71 0.74 10.48
N THR A 47 -6.57 0.97 9.49
CA THR A 47 -7.79 0.18 9.27
C THR A 47 -7.96 -0.26 7.81
N ALA A 48 -7.05 0.16 6.93
CA ALA A 48 -7.13 -0.08 5.50
C ALA A 48 -5.78 0.05 4.79
N MET A 49 -5.69 -0.60 3.63
CA MET A 49 -4.60 -0.47 2.65
C MET A 49 -5.12 0.12 1.35
N TYR A 50 -4.20 0.57 0.49
CA TYR A 50 -4.54 1.36 -0.69
C TYR A 50 -3.77 0.93 -1.93
N ILE A 51 -4.40 1.02 -3.09
CA ILE A 51 -3.80 0.84 -4.41
C ILE A 51 -3.91 2.15 -5.19
N ILE A 52 -2.81 2.65 -5.75
CA ILE A 52 -2.83 3.90 -6.51
C ILE A 52 -3.38 3.64 -7.92
N GLN A 53 -4.57 4.16 -8.20
CA GLN A 53 -5.16 4.14 -9.54
C GLN A 53 -4.52 5.22 -10.43
N ASP A 54 -4.23 6.39 -9.86
CA ASP A 54 -3.68 7.55 -10.55
C ASP A 54 -3.10 8.57 -9.56
N GLY A 55 -2.12 9.35 -10.01
CA GLY A 55 -1.44 10.35 -9.20
C GLY A 55 -0.17 9.86 -8.49
N VAL A 56 0.34 10.69 -7.58
CA VAL A 56 1.60 10.47 -6.85
C VAL A 56 1.40 10.76 -5.37
N VAL A 57 1.91 9.88 -4.52
CA VAL A 57 2.02 10.11 -3.07
C VAL A 57 3.48 10.10 -2.65
N GLU A 58 3.82 10.93 -1.68
CA GLU A 58 5.13 10.96 -1.02
C GLU A 58 5.04 10.17 0.29
N VAL A 59 6.08 9.36 0.54
CA VAL A 59 6.29 8.63 1.78
C VAL A 59 7.34 9.37 2.59
N SER A 60 7.01 9.83 3.80
CA SER A 60 7.95 10.50 4.68
C SER A 60 8.02 9.86 6.07
N LYS A 61 9.19 9.95 6.68
CA LYS A 61 9.48 9.49 8.05
C LYS A 61 9.84 10.68 8.93
N GLY A 62 9.35 10.69 10.16
CA GLY A 62 9.63 11.75 11.13
C GLY A 62 8.42 11.97 12.04
N LYS A 63 8.68 12.28 13.31
CA LYS A 63 7.61 12.62 14.26
C LYS A 63 6.90 13.91 13.84
N ARG A 64 5.66 14.10 14.31
CA ARG A 64 4.76 15.21 13.93
C ARG A 64 5.39 16.60 13.95
N ASP A 65 6.39 16.82 14.80
CA ASP A 65 7.04 18.12 15.04
C ASP A 65 8.53 18.15 14.65
N ASP A 66 9.06 17.06 14.09
CA ASP A 66 10.43 16.94 13.64
C ASP A 66 10.55 17.15 12.11
N VAL A 67 11.79 17.34 11.65
CA VAL A 67 12.12 17.36 10.21
C VAL A 67 11.62 16.07 9.56
N GLN A 68 10.77 16.22 8.55
CA GLN A 68 10.26 15.10 7.76
C GLN A 68 11.30 14.71 6.71
N PHE A 69 11.74 13.46 6.73
CA PHE A 69 12.64 12.88 5.74
C PHE A 69 11.80 12.17 4.68
N VAL A 70 11.88 12.65 3.44
CA VAL A 70 11.25 11.97 2.29
C VAL A 70 12.00 10.67 2.04
N VAL A 71 11.29 9.56 2.13
CA VAL A 71 11.82 8.22 1.89
C VAL A 71 11.73 7.88 0.41
N THR A 72 10.56 8.06 -0.19
CA THR A 72 10.31 7.75 -1.61
C THR A 72 8.99 8.35 -2.09
N GLU A 73 8.72 8.22 -3.39
CA GLU A 73 7.41 8.51 -3.99
C GLU A 73 6.79 7.25 -4.58
N LEU A 74 5.49 7.07 -4.37
CA LEU A 74 4.72 5.97 -4.96
C LEU A 74 3.77 6.51 -6.03
N LYS A 75 3.65 5.77 -7.13
CA LYS A 75 2.86 6.15 -8.32
C LYS A 75 1.84 5.06 -8.64
N LYS A 76 1.08 5.25 -9.73
CA LYS A 76 0.10 4.29 -10.26
C LYS A 76 0.63 2.84 -10.19
N GLY A 77 -0.21 1.92 -9.70
CA GLY A 77 0.09 0.49 -9.54
C GLY A 77 0.78 0.13 -8.23
N ALA A 78 1.27 1.10 -7.46
CA ALA A 78 1.82 0.84 -6.14
C ALA A 78 0.71 0.56 -5.12
N VAL A 79 0.98 -0.39 -4.21
CA VAL A 79 0.13 -0.71 -3.06
C VAL A 79 0.81 -0.20 -1.80
N PHE A 80 0.10 0.44 -0.88
CA PHE A 80 0.69 0.95 0.37
C PHE A 80 -0.27 0.85 1.55
N GLY A 81 0.27 1.00 2.76
CA GLY A 81 -0.52 0.87 3.98
C GLY A 81 -0.88 -0.57 4.32
N GLU A 82 -0.16 -1.54 3.76
CA GLU A 82 -0.34 -2.98 3.98
C GLU A 82 0.38 -3.50 5.22
N MET A 83 1.44 -2.83 5.70
CA MET A 83 2.25 -3.33 6.82
C MET A 83 1.43 -3.60 8.10
N PRO A 84 0.56 -2.66 8.57
CA PRO A 84 -0.25 -2.89 9.76
C PRO A 84 -1.21 -4.08 9.68
N PHE A 85 -1.60 -4.47 8.46
CA PHE A 85 -2.42 -5.67 8.26
C PHE A 85 -1.66 -6.96 8.58
N VAL A 86 -0.32 -6.94 8.46
CA VAL A 86 0.53 -8.11 8.69
C VAL A 86 1.03 -8.18 10.13
N ASP A 87 1.44 -7.06 10.70
CA ASP A 87 2.16 -7.02 11.98
C ASP A 87 1.40 -6.33 13.12
N ALA A 88 0.17 -5.85 12.86
CA ALA A 88 -0.67 -5.10 13.80
C ALA A 88 0.00 -3.85 14.40
N SER A 89 1.05 -3.32 13.77
CA SER A 89 1.73 -2.10 14.21
C SER A 89 1.04 -0.84 13.67
N PRO A 90 1.27 0.34 14.26
CA PRO A 90 0.80 1.61 13.71
C PRO A 90 1.36 1.90 12.32
N ARG A 91 0.83 2.93 11.64
CA ARG A 91 1.33 3.38 10.32
C ARG A 91 2.84 3.61 10.37
N ALA A 92 3.56 2.90 9.51
CA ALA A 92 5.02 2.96 9.47
C ALA A 92 5.56 4.30 8.94
N ALA A 93 4.78 5.12 8.24
CA ALA A 93 5.23 6.37 7.64
C ALA A 93 4.04 7.31 7.43
N THR A 94 4.33 8.59 7.21
CA THR A 94 3.34 9.57 6.75
C THR A 94 3.20 9.46 5.24
N ILE A 95 1.96 9.52 4.75
CA ILE A 95 1.64 9.53 3.31
C ILE A 95 0.93 10.82 2.95
N THR A 96 1.51 11.56 2.00
CA THR A 96 0.97 12.83 1.51
C THR A 96 0.74 12.77 0.00
N ALA A 97 -0.43 13.18 -0.46
CA ALA A 97 -0.72 13.31 -1.89
C ALA A 97 0.09 14.48 -2.49
N LYS A 98 0.94 14.20 -3.50
CA LYS A 98 1.72 15.22 -4.21
C LYS A 98 0.97 15.80 -5.42
N SER A 99 0.01 15.04 -5.92
CA SER A 99 -0.94 15.47 -6.95
C SER A 99 -2.37 15.14 -6.53
N LYS A 100 -3.35 15.36 -7.40
CA LYS A 100 -4.67 14.75 -7.22
C LYS A 100 -4.52 13.24 -7.35
N VAL A 101 -4.88 12.48 -6.31
CA VAL A 101 -4.69 11.03 -6.26
C VAL A 101 -6.05 10.33 -6.27
N ARG A 102 -6.14 9.26 -7.06
CA ARG A 102 -7.25 8.29 -7.02
C ARG A 102 -6.72 6.95 -6.51
N LEU A 103 -7.46 6.35 -5.57
CA LEU A 103 -7.08 5.14 -4.86
C LEU A 103 -8.23 4.14 -4.88
N LEU A 104 -7.87 2.87 -4.83
CA LEU A 104 -8.73 1.83 -4.28
C LEU A 104 -8.36 1.62 -2.82
N GLU A 105 -9.33 1.70 -1.93
CA GLU A 105 -9.20 1.41 -0.51
C GLU A 105 -9.78 0.03 -0.20
N ILE A 106 -9.02 -0.80 0.51
CA ILE A 106 -9.48 -2.10 1.01
C ILE A 106 -9.40 -2.06 2.53
N SER A 107 -10.55 -2.20 3.19
CA SER A 107 -10.59 -2.26 4.66
C SER A 107 -9.99 -3.57 5.16
N TYR A 108 -9.28 -3.53 6.29
CA TYR A 108 -8.73 -4.74 6.91
C TYR A 108 -9.86 -5.69 7.33
N THR A 109 -10.94 -5.15 7.87
CA THR A 109 -12.10 -5.93 8.30
C THR A 109 -12.73 -6.73 7.15
N ASP A 110 -12.92 -6.11 5.97
CA ASP A 110 -13.49 -6.82 4.82
C ASP A 110 -12.50 -7.83 4.24
N LEU A 111 -11.21 -7.50 4.24
CA LEU A 111 -10.16 -8.41 3.80
C LEU A 111 -10.09 -9.66 4.70
N GLU A 112 -10.04 -9.48 6.02
CA GLU A 112 -10.06 -10.58 7.02
C GLU A 112 -11.31 -11.45 6.86
N LYS A 113 -12.48 -10.83 6.71
CA LYS A 113 -13.74 -11.54 6.50
C LYS A 113 -13.71 -12.42 5.25
N ASN A 114 -13.12 -11.94 4.16
CA ASN A 114 -13.01 -12.71 2.91
C ASN A 114 -11.92 -13.80 2.98
N ILE A 115 -10.81 -13.53 3.68
CA ILE A 115 -9.80 -14.55 3.97
C ILE A 115 -10.38 -15.67 4.84
N GLY A 116 -11.19 -15.33 5.85
CA GLY A 116 -11.86 -16.32 6.70
C GLY A 116 -12.84 -17.22 5.94
N LYS A 117 -13.46 -16.71 4.86
CA LYS A 117 -14.31 -17.48 3.95
C LYS A 117 -13.53 -18.29 2.92
N ASN A 118 -12.37 -17.79 2.50
CA ASN A 118 -11.55 -18.35 1.44
C ASN A 118 -10.08 -18.43 1.91
N PRO A 119 -9.66 -19.48 2.64
CA PRO A 119 -8.30 -19.56 3.18
C PRO A 119 -7.18 -19.48 2.13
N ASN A 120 -7.43 -19.93 0.91
CA ASN A 120 -6.49 -19.81 -0.22
C ASN A 120 -6.21 -18.34 -0.57
N LEU A 121 -7.23 -17.47 -0.54
CA LEU A 121 -7.06 -16.03 -0.73
C LEU A 121 -6.08 -15.47 0.30
N GLY A 122 -6.16 -15.93 1.56
CA GLY A 122 -5.21 -15.54 2.60
C GLY A 122 -3.78 -15.89 2.23
N VAL A 123 -3.53 -17.13 1.77
CA VAL A 123 -2.20 -17.56 1.33
C VAL A 123 -1.67 -16.68 0.19
N THR A 124 -2.51 -16.36 -0.78
CA THR A 124 -2.13 -15.51 -1.92
C THR A 124 -1.84 -14.08 -1.48
N VAL A 125 -2.71 -13.48 -0.65
CA VAL A 125 -2.57 -12.12 -0.10
C VAL A 125 -1.30 -11.99 0.72
N TYR A 126 -1.09 -12.84 1.74
CA TYR A 126 0.11 -12.73 2.58
C TYR A 126 1.40 -12.98 1.79
N ARG A 127 1.39 -13.91 0.82
CA ARG A 127 2.54 -14.14 -0.05
C ARG A 127 2.83 -12.93 -0.95
N ALA A 128 1.79 -12.26 -1.44
CA ALA A 128 1.92 -11.04 -2.24
C ALA A 128 2.47 -9.87 -1.42
N ILE A 129 2.01 -9.69 -0.18
CA ILE A 129 2.56 -8.69 0.74
C ILE A 129 4.03 -9.02 1.01
N ALA A 130 4.36 -10.26 1.38
CA ALA A 130 5.72 -10.68 1.68
C ALA A 130 6.69 -10.43 0.50
N ARG A 131 6.26 -10.70 -0.74
CA ARG A 131 7.05 -10.38 -1.95
C ARG A 131 7.26 -8.89 -2.10
N THR A 132 6.20 -8.09 -1.94
CA THR A 132 6.25 -6.63 -2.05
C THR A 132 7.22 -6.03 -1.03
N LEU A 133 7.13 -6.47 0.23
CA LEU A 133 8.04 -6.05 1.31
C LEU A 133 9.48 -6.49 1.04
N CYS A 134 9.70 -7.72 0.57
CA CYS A 134 11.04 -8.17 0.17
C CYS A 134 11.65 -7.28 -0.92
N THR A 135 10.86 -6.90 -1.94
CA THR A 135 11.32 -6.01 -3.01
C THR A 135 11.69 -4.64 -2.46
N ARG A 136 10.84 -4.06 -1.60
CA ARG A 136 11.09 -2.76 -0.97
C ARG A 136 12.35 -2.77 -0.10
N ILE A 137 12.52 -3.78 0.74
CA ILE A 137 13.71 -3.93 1.58
C ILE A 137 14.96 -3.98 0.71
N ARG A 138 14.97 -4.79 -0.35
CA ARG A 138 16.12 -4.85 -1.27
C ARG A 138 16.41 -3.50 -1.91
N GLN A 139 15.39 -2.79 -2.38
CA GLN A 139 15.54 -1.45 -2.98
C GLN A 139 16.12 -0.45 -1.97
N THR A 140 15.52 -0.33 -0.80
CA THR A 140 15.99 0.58 0.25
C THR A 140 17.37 0.20 0.77
N THR A 141 17.70 -1.09 0.92
CA THR A 141 19.06 -1.52 1.29
C THR A 141 20.09 -1.17 0.22
N SER A 142 19.76 -1.33 -1.07
CA SER A 142 20.62 -0.92 -2.17
C SER A 142 20.83 0.60 -2.20
N GLU A 143 19.78 1.39 -1.99
CA GLU A 143 19.87 2.86 -1.88
C GLU A 143 20.74 3.28 -0.69
N LEU A 144 20.59 2.63 0.48
CA LEU A 144 21.40 2.93 1.66
C LEU A 144 22.90 2.71 1.41
N SER A 145 23.26 1.70 0.61
CA SER A 145 24.67 1.45 0.28
C SER A 145 25.33 2.60 -0.50
N SER A 146 24.54 3.44 -1.20
CA SER A 146 25.05 4.64 -1.86
C SER A 146 25.39 5.78 -0.87
N PHE A 147 24.80 5.77 0.33
CA PHE A 147 25.10 6.73 1.41
C PHE A 147 26.18 6.22 2.36
N VAL A 148 26.48 4.93 2.33
CA VAL A 148 27.51 4.27 3.14
C VAL A 148 28.67 3.88 2.21
N ILE A 149 29.45 4.87 1.76
CA ILE A 149 30.82 4.63 1.25
C ILE A 149 31.77 5.53 2.04
N PRO A 150 32.88 4.98 2.58
CA PRO A 150 33.85 5.67 3.44
C PRO A 150 34.58 6.85 2.77
#